data_AF-A0A9E5LAU6-F1
#
_entry.id   AF-A0A9E5LAU6-F1
#
_cell.length_a   1.000
_cell.length_b   1.000
_cell.length_c   1.000
_cell.angle_alpha   90.00
_cell.angle_beta   90.00
_cell.angle_gamma   90.00
#
_symmetry.space_group_name_H-M   'P 1'
#
loop_
_entity.id
_entity.type
_entity.pdbx_description
1 polymer ?
#
loop_
_entity_poly.entity_id
_entity_poly.type
_entity_poly.pdbx_seq_one_letter_code
_entity_poly.pdbx_strand_id
1 'polypeptide(L)'
;MISRRDFLQVSMAASALYGASGFGNWGRLAAQQRLTQDDLLNFDTFGNVTLIHVTDIHAQMKPIYFREPEINLGVGGARGQMPHITGSDFRRAYGIADGSPSHYALTYNDFSALAGTYGRVGGLDRVATVINTIRADRPDALLLDGG
;
A
#
# COMPACT_ATOMS: atom_id res chain seq x y z
N MET A 1 34.30 8.05 -30.48
CA MET A 1 33.11 8.90 -30.29
C MET A 1 31.90 7.99 -30.29
N ILE A 2 31.03 8.10 -29.28
CA ILE A 2 29.73 7.41 -29.29
C ILE A 2 28.92 7.97 -30.47
N SER A 3 28.38 7.11 -31.34
CA SER A 3 27.52 7.57 -32.42
C SER A 3 26.15 7.98 -31.87
N ARG A 4 25.40 8.83 -32.59
CA ARG A 4 24.04 9.21 -32.19
C ARG A 4 23.12 7.99 -32.01
N ARG A 5 23.35 6.93 -32.78
CA ARG A 5 22.62 5.66 -32.69
C ARG A 5 22.97 4.91 -31.41
N ASP A 6 24.26 4.81 -31.09
CA ASP A 6 24.71 4.14 -29.87
C ASP A 6 24.22 4.87 -28.62
N PHE A 7 24.24 6.21 -28.65
CA PHE A 7 23.67 7.02 -27.57
C PHE A 7 22.18 6.73 -27.37
N LEU A 8 21.37 6.75 -28.44
CA LEU A 8 19.94 6.45 -28.35
C LEU A 8 19.65 5.02 -27.89
N GLN A 9 20.43 4.04 -28.36
CA GLN A 9 20.27 2.65 -27.94
C GLN A 9 20.64 2.45 -26.47
N VAL A 10 21.73 3.05 -26.01
CA VAL A 10 22.15 2.96 -24.60
C VAL A 10 21.18 3.72 -23.70
N SER A 11 20.70 4.90 -24.10
CA SER A 11 19.67 5.63 -23.36
C SER A 11 18.37 4.86 -23.27
N MET A 12 17.89 4.26 -24.37
CA MET A 12 16.68 3.43 -24.36
C MET A 12 16.85 2.17 -23.51
N ALA A 13 17.99 1.49 -23.61
CA ALA A 13 18.29 0.31 -22.79
C ALA A 13 18.39 0.68 -21.30
N ALA A 14 19.04 1.80 -20.97
CA ALA A 14 19.12 2.29 -19.59
C ALA A 14 17.74 2.71 -19.06
N SER A 15 16.91 3.38 -19.87
CA SER A 15 15.54 3.72 -19.52
C SER A 15 14.64 2.49 -19.38
N ALA A 16 14.84 1.45 -20.18
CA ALA A 16 14.11 0.19 -20.07
C ALA A 16 14.55 -0.62 -18.84
N LEU A 17 15.84 -0.67 -18.52
CA LEU A 17 16.36 -1.32 -17.31
C LEU A 17 15.93 -0.58 -16.04
N TYR A 18 15.94 0.76 -16.07
CA TYR A 18 15.44 1.59 -14.98
C TYR A 18 13.91 1.60 -14.89
N GLY A 19 13.20 1.44 -16.01
CA GLY A 19 11.73 1.37 -16.05
C GLY A 19 11.19 -0.01 -15.66
N ALA A 20 11.89 -1.09 -16.05
CA ALA A 20 11.54 -2.47 -15.72
C ALA A 20 11.91 -2.87 -14.29
N SER A 21 12.73 -2.07 -13.59
CA SER A 21 13.06 -2.30 -12.19
C SER A 21 11.94 -1.87 -11.22
N GLY A 22 10.85 -1.27 -11.72
CA GLY A 22 9.73 -0.80 -10.89
C GLY A 22 10.00 0.51 -10.14
N PHE A 23 11.23 1.01 -10.15
CA PHE A 23 11.62 2.22 -9.42
C PHE A 23 11.29 3.51 -10.19
N GLY A 24 10.65 4.47 -9.50
CA GLY A 24 10.49 5.85 -9.98
C GLY A 24 9.23 6.11 -10.82
N ASN A 25 9.38 6.91 -11.89
CA ASN A 25 8.26 7.60 -12.57
C ASN A 25 7.25 6.65 -13.27
N TRP A 26 7.60 5.37 -13.46
CA TRP A 26 6.70 4.36 -14.04
C TRP A 26 5.76 3.71 -13.01
N GLY A 27 6.10 3.70 -11.72
CA GLY A 27 5.14 3.34 -10.66
C GLY A 27 3.93 4.28 -10.65
N ARG A 28 4.15 5.55 -11.00
CA ARG A 28 3.09 6.55 -11.19
C ARG A 28 2.23 6.30 -12.43
N LEU A 29 2.81 5.77 -13.52
CA LEU A 29 2.08 5.42 -14.75
C LEU A 29 1.24 4.15 -14.56
N ALA A 30 1.75 3.16 -13.82
CA ALA A 30 0.99 1.96 -13.45
C ALA A 30 -0.17 2.28 -12.48
N ALA A 31 0.00 3.26 -11.60
CA ALA A 31 -1.00 3.70 -10.62
C ALA A 31 -2.03 4.72 -11.16
N GLN A 32 -2.18 4.86 -12.49
CA GLN A 32 -3.11 5.84 -13.10
C GLN A 32 -4.61 5.49 -12.98
N GLN A 33 -4.97 4.29 -12.49
CA GLN A 33 -6.34 4.05 -12.05
C GLN A 33 -6.57 4.80 -10.73
N ARG A 34 -7.20 5.98 -10.85
CA ARG A 34 -7.76 6.68 -9.69
C ARG A 34 -8.79 5.77 -9.02
N LEU A 35 -8.40 5.15 -7.91
CA LEU A 35 -9.38 4.57 -7.00
C LEU A 35 -10.25 5.68 -6.44
N THR A 36 -11.55 5.53 -6.63
CA THR A 36 -12.54 6.35 -5.94
C THR A 36 -12.79 5.79 -4.54
N GLN A 37 -13.38 6.61 -3.68
CA GLN A 37 -13.82 6.14 -2.38
C GLN A 37 -14.85 5.01 -2.52
N ASP A 38 -15.74 5.09 -3.51
CA ASP A 38 -16.75 4.07 -3.77
C ASP A 38 -16.08 2.75 -4.15
N ASP A 39 -15.02 2.76 -4.97
CA ASP A 39 -14.27 1.53 -5.30
C ASP A 39 -13.65 0.87 -4.07
N LEU A 40 -13.19 1.67 -3.08
CA LEU A 40 -12.60 1.17 -1.83
C LEU A 40 -13.65 0.64 -0.84
N LEU A 41 -14.88 1.15 -0.93
CA LEU A 41 -15.98 0.82 -0.02
C LEU A 41 -16.99 -0.15 -0.64
N ASN A 42 -16.80 -0.55 -1.89
CA ASN A 42 -17.65 -1.48 -2.59
C ASN A 42 -17.27 -2.93 -2.25
N PHE A 43 -17.75 -3.40 -1.10
CA PHE A 43 -17.62 -4.80 -0.69
C PHE A 43 -19.00 -5.41 -0.46
N ASP A 44 -19.15 -6.68 -0.85
CA ASP A 44 -20.37 -7.43 -0.58
C ASP A 44 -20.51 -7.70 0.91
N THR A 45 -21.75 -7.59 1.40
CA THR A 45 -22.06 -8.03 2.75
C THR A 45 -21.99 -9.56 2.83
N PHE A 46 -21.11 -10.10 3.67
CA PHE A 46 -20.98 -11.55 3.88
C PHE A 46 -20.97 -11.97 5.36
N GLY A 47 -21.59 -13.09 5.68
CA GLY A 47 -21.61 -13.67 7.03
C GLY A 47 -22.54 -12.94 8.03
N ASN A 48 -22.57 -13.44 9.27
CA ASN A 48 -23.50 -13.02 10.32
C ASN A 48 -22.95 -11.96 11.27
N VAL A 49 -21.62 -11.78 11.32
CA VAL A 49 -20.95 -10.87 12.24
C VAL A 49 -19.93 -10.06 11.45
N THR A 50 -19.99 -8.74 11.61
CA THR A 50 -19.02 -7.81 11.02
C THR A 50 -18.18 -7.20 12.14
N LEU A 51 -16.87 -7.40 12.06
CA LEU A 51 -15.90 -6.79 12.97
C LEU A 51 -15.12 -5.72 12.21
N ILE A 52 -15.15 -4.50 12.72
CA ILE A 52 -14.31 -3.40 12.28
C ILE A 52 -13.23 -3.24 13.34
N HIS A 53 -11.96 -3.42 12.98
CA HIS A 53 -10.84 -3.34 13.92
C HIS A 53 -9.88 -2.22 13.53
N VAL A 54 -9.57 -1.36 14.48
CA VAL A 54 -8.54 -0.31 14.38
C VAL A 54 -7.60 -0.48 15.57
N THR A 55 -6.32 -0.21 15.40
CA THR A 55 -5.30 -0.35 16.46
C THR A 55 -4.21 0.67 16.26
N ASP A 56 -3.48 0.98 17.33
CA ASP A 56 -2.25 1.76 17.36
C ASP A 56 -2.38 3.12 16.67
N ILE A 57 -3.51 3.81 16.90
CA ILE A 57 -3.78 5.14 16.32
C ILE A 57 -2.70 6.14 16.75
N HIS A 58 -2.13 5.97 17.96
CA HIS A 58 -1.08 6.85 18.50
C HIS A 58 -1.40 8.35 18.36
N ALA A 59 -2.67 8.72 18.59
CA ALA A 59 -3.19 10.09 18.44
C ALA A 59 -2.96 10.72 17.05
N GLN A 60 -2.81 9.93 16.00
CA GLN A 60 -2.71 10.41 14.62
C GLN A 60 -4.09 10.86 14.09
N MET A 61 -4.54 12.00 14.59
CA MET A 61 -5.86 12.56 14.28
C MET A 61 -5.98 13.03 12.82
N LYS A 62 -4.87 13.49 12.24
CA LYS A 62 -4.79 14.02 10.88
C LYS A 62 -4.08 13.04 9.96
N PRO A 63 -4.36 13.06 8.64
CA PRO A 63 -3.65 12.21 7.69
C PRO A 63 -2.14 12.45 7.68
N ILE A 64 -1.37 11.35 7.65
CA ILE A 64 0.10 11.36 7.63
C ILE A 64 0.66 10.50 6.48
N TYR A 65 1.96 10.63 6.23
CA TYR A 65 2.70 9.63 5.47
C TYR A 65 3.25 8.61 6.45
N PHE A 66 2.79 7.37 6.36
CA PHE A 66 3.25 6.27 7.20
C PHE A 66 3.88 5.20 6.32
N ARG A 67 5.13 4.83 6.63
CA ARG A 67 5.94 3.93 5.83
C ARG A 67 6.28 2.71 6.66
N GLU A 68 6.00 1.53 6.10
CA GLU A 68 6.34 0.25 6.72
C GLU A 68 7.86 0.05 6.88
N PRO A 69 8.30 -0.74 7.87
CA PRO A 69 9.71 -0.98 8.11
C PRO A 69 10.38 -1.68 6.93
N GLU A 70 11.60 -1.22 6.61
CA GLU A 70 12.46 -1.89 5.64
C GLU A 70 13.01 -3.20 6.20
N ILE A 71 13.37 -3.19 7.48
CA ILE A 71 13.98 -4.31 8.17
C ILE A 71 13.12 -4.68 9.36
N ASN A 72 12.64 -5.92 9.37
CA ASN A 72 12.03 -6.55 10.54
C ASN A 72 12.67 -7.93 10.73
N LEU A 73 13.34 -8.17 11.86
CA LEU A 73 14.17 -9.35 12.06
C LEU A 73 13.48 -10.34 13.00
N GLY A 74 13.14 -11.51 12.46
CA GLY A 74 12.73 -12.67 13.25
C GLY A 74 13.94 -13.50 13.67
N VAL A 75 13.96 -13.96 14.91
CA VAL A 75 15.04 -14.79 15.47
C VAL A 75 14.56 -16.21 15.75
N GLY A 76 15.48 -17.19 15.69
CA GLY A 76 15.16 -18.59 15.93
C GLY A 76 14.03 -19.10 15.02
N GLY A 77 13.00 -19.70 15.61
CA GLY A 77 11.83 -20.22 14.88
C GLY A 77 10.97 -19.16 14.19
N ALA A 78 11.11 -17.87 14.55
CA ALA A 78 10.37 -16.77 13.91
C ALA A 78 11.06 -16.23 12.64
N ARG A 79 12.26 -16.72 12.31
CA ARG A 79 13.01 -16.26 11.13
C ARG A 79 12.22 -16.56 9.84
N GLY A 80 11.99 -15.53 9.04
CA GLY A 80 11.27 -15.65 7.77
C GLY A 80 9.77 -15.95 7.92
N GLN A 81 9.21 -15.78 9.12
CA GLN A 81 7.78 -15.89 9.39
C GLN A 81 7.16 -14.51 9.50
N MET A 82 5.84 -14.39 9.28
CA MET A 82 5.11 -13.18 9.64
C MET A 82 5.24 -12.90 11.15
N PRO A 83 5.36 -11.64 11.58
CA PRO A 83 5.37 -10.39 10.79
C PRO A 83 6.77 -9.96 10.31
N HIS A 84 7.78 -10.84 10.39
CA HIS A 84 9.19 -10.54 10.11
C HIS A 84 9.61 -10.71 8.64
N ILE A 85 8.66 -10.72 7.71
CA ILE A 85 8.95 -10.59 6.28
C ILE A 85 8.46 -9.23 5.81
N THR A 86 9.28 -8.55 5.01
CA THR A 86 9.03 -7.17 4.57
C THR A 86 9.17 -7.06 3.05
N GLY A 87 8.75 -5.92 2.50
CA GLY A 87 9.01 -5.57 1.10
C GLY A 87 8.46 -6.60 0.10
N SER A 88 9.28 -6.97 -0.88
CA SER A 88 8.86 -7.86 -1.98
C SER A 88 8.48 -9.27 -1.53
N ASP A 89 9.05 -9.78 -0.44
CA ASP A 89 8.72 -11.11 0.08
C ASP A 89 7.35 -11.09 0.77
N PHE A 90 7.04 -10.02 1.52
CA PHE A 90 5.70 -9.78 2.05
C PHE A 90 4.67 -9.71 0.92
N ARG A 91 4.95 -8.96 -0.15
CA ARG A 91 4.04 -8.87 -1.30
C ARG A 91 3.79 -10.21 -1.95
N ARG A 92 4.85 -11.00 -2.18
CA ARG A 92 4.74 -12.32 -2.80
C ARG A 92 3.88 -13.25 -1.93
N ALA A 93 4.06 -13.21 -0.61
CA ALA A 93 3.31 -14.05 0.32
C ALA A 93 1.79 -13.76 0.29
N TYR A 94 1.40 -12.49 0.08
CA TYR A 94 0.00 -12.06 0.05
C TYR A 94 -0.57 -11.79 -1.35
N GLY A 95 0.18 -12.04 -2.42
CA GLY A 95 -0.28 -11.78 -3.79
C GLY A 95 -0.50 -10.30 -4.11
N ILE A 96 0.26 -9.40 -3.48
CA ILE A 96 0.13 -7.95 -3.68
C ILE A 96 0.86 -7.54 -4.97
N ALA A 97 0.12 -6.97 -5.92
CA ALA A 97 0.67 -6.44 -7.16
C ALA A 97 1.52 -5.18 -6.94
N ASP A 98 2.59 -5.04 -7.72
CA ASP A 98 3.40 -3.82 -7.71
C ASP A 98 2.59 -2.60 -8.15
N GLY A 99 2.94 -1.45 -7.60
CA GLY A 99 2.23 -0.17 -7.81
C GLY A 99 0.81 -0.07 -7.22
N SER A 100 0.25 -1.13 -6.63
CA SER A 100 -1.11 -1.13 -6.06
C SER A 100 -1.24 -0.29 -4.78
N PRO A 101 -2.47 0.02 -4.31
CA PRO A 101 -2.69 0.68 -3.02
C PRO A 101 -2.14 -0.15 -1.85
N SER A 102 -2.30 -1.47 -1.91
CA SER A 102 -1.77 -2.39 -0.90
C SER A 102 -0.24 -2.43 -0.93
N HIS A 103 0.39 -2.27 -2.09
CA HIS A 103 1.85 -2.11 -2.17
C HIS A 103 2.31 -0.87 -1.40
N TYR A 104 1.61 0.25 -1.57
CA TYR A 104 1.87 1.51 -0.87
C TYR A 104 1.60 1.44 0.63
N ALA A 105 0.48 0.83 1.03
CA ALA A 105 0.02 0.81 2.41
C ALA A 105 0.70 -0.24 3.29
N LEU A 106 1.13 -1.38 2.70
CA LEU A 106 1.60 -2.54 3.47
C LEU A 106 3.06 -2.86 3.29
N THR A 107 3.80 -2.09 2.47
CA THR A 107 5.23 -2.32 2.32
C THR A 107 6.00 -1.02 2.11
N TYR A 108 7.32 -1.17 2.11
CA TYR A 108 8.25 -0.07 2.06
C TYR A 108 8.77 0.19 0.63
N ASN A 109 8.69 -0.74 -0.31
CA ASN A 109 9.24 -0.52 -1.64
C ASN A 109 8.46 0.60 -2.37
N ASP A 110 9.17 1.44 -3.12
CA ASP A 110 8.62 2.57 -3.89
C ASP A 110 7.79 3.60 -3.11
N PHE A 111 7.85 3.59 -1.77
CA PHE A 111 7.01 4.43 -0.91
C PHE A 111 6.99 5.90 -1.33
N SER A 112 8.16 6.51 -1.57
CA SER A 112 8.24 7.93 -1.97
C SER A 112 7.56 8.22 -3.31
N ALA A 113 7.66 7.30 -4.28
CA ALA A 113 7.03 7.45 -5.58
C ALA A 113 5.51 7.27 -5.49
N LEU A 114 5.07 6.25 -4.73
CA LEU A 114 3.66 5.93 -4.54
C LEU A 114 2.96 6.94 -3.62
N ALA A 115 3.64 7.50 -2.62
CA ALA A 115 3.15 8.60 -1.79
C ALA A 115 2.77 9.83 -2.62
N GLY A 116 3.50 10.10 -3.70
CA GLY A 116 3.16 11.17 -4.65
C GLY A 116 1.87 10.91 -5.43
N THR A 117 1.41 9.66 -5.49
CA THR A 117 0.18 9.25 -6.19
C THR A 117 -1.00 9.09 -5.23
N TYR A 118 -0.80 8.35 -4.14
CA TYR A 118 -1.85 8.01 -3.18
C TYR A 118 -1.99 9.00 -2.02
N GLY A 119 -0.97 9.80 -1.75
CA GLY A 119 -1.01 10.83 -0.71
C GLY A 119 -1.02 10.25 0.71
N ARG A 120 -1.46 11.08 1.66
CA ARG A 120 -1.45 10.76 3.10
C ARG A 120 -2.55 9.77 3.48
N VAL A 121 -2.21 8.80 4.32
CA VAL A 121 -3.09 7.76 4.88
C VAL A 121 -3.63 8.17 6.26
N GLY A 122 -4.65 7.45 6.73
CA GLY A 122 -5.28 7.70 8.03
C GLY A 122 -6.05 9.01 8.11
N GLY A 123 -6.11 9.60 9.30
CA GLY A 123 -7.00 10.70 9.65
C GLY A 123 -8.36 10.20 10.15
N LEU A 124 -8.76 10.62 11.35
CA LEU A 124 -9.96 10.09 11.98
C LEU A 124 -11.25 10.52 11.30
N ASP A 125 -11.24 11.64 10.60
CA ASP A 125 -12.35 12.08 9.73
C ASP A 125 -12.63 11.03 8.64
N ARG A 126 -11.59 10.55 7.97
CA ARG A 126 -11.70 9.55 6.90
C ARG A 126 -11.99 8.16 7.44
N VAL A 127 -11.36 7.78 8.56
CA VAL A 127 -11.67 6.52 9.25
C VAL A 127 -13.14 6.49 9.66
N ALA A 128 -13.68 7.60 10.20
CA ALA A 128 -15.09 7.70 10.54
C ALA A 128 -16.00 7.55 9.29
N THR A 129 -15.61 8.11 8.14
CA THR A 129 -16.33 7.89 6.87
C THR A 129 -16.41 6.40 6.53
N VAL A 130 -15.28 5.67 6.56
CA VAL A 130 -15.24 4.23 6.28
C VAL A 130 -16.11 3.44 7.25
N ILE A 131 -15.98 3.71 8.55
CA ILE A 131 -16.77 3.04 9.60
C ILE A 131 -18.28 3.28 9.40
N ASN A 132 -18.67 4.52 9.11
CA ASN A 132 -20.08 4.87 8.91
C ASN A 132 -20.65 4.23 7.66
N THR A 133 -19.88 4.12 6.58
CA THR A 133 -20.29 3.37 5.38
C THR A 133 -20.51 1.90 5.70
N ILE A 134 -19.57 1.23 6.37
CA ILE A 134 -19.74 -0.17 6.79
C ILE A 134 -21.01 -0.32 7.65
N ARG A 135 -21.24 0.59 8.60
CA ARG A 135 -22.41 0.55 9.49
C ARG A 135 -23.74 0.84 8.80
N ALA A 136 -23.73 1.60 7.71
CA ALA A 136 -24.93 1.82 6.91
C ALA A 136 -25.43 0.51 6.30
N ASP A 137 -24.51 -0.34 5.83
CA ASP A 137 -24.83 -1.65 5.28
C ASP A 137 -24.98 -2.73 6.35
N ARG A 138 -24.29 -2.56 7.49
CA ARG A 138 -24.25 -3.50 8.63
C ARG A 138 -24.48 -2.78 9.96
N PRO A 139 -25.73 -2.45 10.33
CA PRO A 139 -26.03 -1.71 11.55
C PRO A 139 -25.57 -2.40 12.85
N ASP A 140 -25.37 -3.71 12.81
CA ASP A 140 -24.91 -4.57 13.91
C ASP A 140 -23.38 -4.76 13.97
N ALA A 141 -22.62 -4.08 13.09
CA ALA A 141 -21.17 -4.17 13.06
C ALA A 141 -20.52 -3.66 14.36
N LEU A 142 -19.60 -4.45 14.92
CA LEU A 142 -18.84 -4.12 16.11
C LEU A 142 -17.56 -3.39 15.73
N LEU A 143 -17.33 -2.21 16.32
CA LEU A 143 -16.06 -1.49 16.22
C LEU A 143 -15.19 -1.84 17.43
N LEU A 144 -14.01 -2.38 17.17
CA LEU A 144 -13.02 -2.79 18.15
C LEU A 144 -11.77 -1.92 18.02
N ASP A 145 -11.30 -1.39 19.13
CA ASP A 145 -10.06 -0.62 19.23
C ASP A 145 -9.02 -1.44 20.02
N GLY A 146 -7.88 -1.71 19.39
CA GLY A 146 -6.75 -2.46 19.95
C GLY A 146 -5.89 -1.66 20.94
N GLY A 147 -6.12 -0.34 21.05
CA GLY A 147 -5.30 0.59 21.84
C GLY A 147 -4.29 1.35 21.00
#